data_AF-A0A7X6XRA4-F1
#
_entry.id   AF-A0A7X6XRA4-F1
#
_cell.length_a   1.000
_cell.length_b   1.000
_cell.length_c   1.000
_cell.angle_alpha   90.00
_cell.angle_beta   90.00
_cell.angle_gamma   90.00
#
_symmetry.space_group_name_H-M   'P 1'
#
loop_
_entity.id
_entity.type
_entity.pdbx_description
1 polymer ?
#
loop_
_entity_poly.entity_id
_entity_poly.type
_entity_poly.pdbx_seq_one_letter_code
_entity_poly.pdbx_strand_id
1 'polypeptide(L)'
;MRSARRARAARDHRPGGPLALWLLGVGLLPLLVAGCQGKLVGRAEELRLGEEAARVIERRYPVSEDEDAQWLVERIGQQIAARSNRPDIDFTFRVLAVKEINALSVPGYVYVNQGLIEACNAAPDELAAVIAHEVAHTTERHLARRMERIYGASFLLT
;
A
#
# COMPACT_ATOMS: atom_id res chain seq x y z
N MET A 1 77.23 49.64 0.01
CA MET A 1 77.89 48.35 -0.28
C MET A 1 77.37 47.31 0.69
N ARG A 2 76.88 46.17 0.17
CA ARG A 2 76.69 44.85 0.81
C ARG A 2 75.74 44.79 2.02
N SER A 3 74.91 43.78 2.23
CA SER A 3 74.46 42.62 1.45
C SER A 3 73.43 41.93 2.33
N ALA A 4 72.39 41.38 1.71
CA ALA A 4 71.32 40.60 2.29
C ALA A 4 71.75 39.54 3.33
N ARG A 5 70.85 39.24 4.28
CA ARG A 5 70.45 37.85 4.54
C ARG A 5 69.04 37.79 5.16
N ARG A 6 68.23 36.97 4.50
CA ARG A 6 66.82 36.63 4.75
C ARG A 6 66.65 35.91 6.08
N ALA A 7 65.53 36.14 6.75
CA ALA A 7 64.84 35.09 7.51
C ALA A 7 63.34 35.19 7.22
N ARG A 8 62.85 34.18 6.51
CA ARG A 8 61.47 34.01 6.05
C ARG A 8 60.72 33.35 7.21
N ALA A 9 59.99 34.11 8.02
CA ALA A 9 59.13 33.53 9.04
C ALA A 9 57.82 33.07 8.38
N ALA A 10 57.51 31.80 8.58
CA ALA A 10 56.50 31.04 7.88
C ALA A 10 55.07 31.57 8.13
N ARG A 11 54.27 31.63 7.07
CA ARG A 11 52.81 31.68 7.15
C ARG A 11 52.35 30.33 7.69
N ASP A 12 51.98 30.28 8.97
CA ASP A 12 51.28 29.13 9.56
C ASP A 12 49.79 29.23 9.18
N HIS A 13 49.44 28.72 8.00
CA HIS A 13 48.05 28.43 7.66
C HIS A 13 47.69 27.08 8.29
N ARG A 14 47.14 27.10 9.51
CA ARG A 14 46.47 25.92 10.07
C ARG A 14 45.06 25.83 9.51
N PRO A 15 44.71 24.81 8.70
CA PRO A 15 43.34 24.59 8.31
C PRO A 15 42.60 23.88 9.45
N GLY A 16 41.37 24.31 9.72
CA GLY A 16 40.33 23.47 10.31
C GLY A 16 40.41 23.20 11.82
N GLY A 17 39.79 24.08 12.61
CA GLY A 17 39.35 23.72 13.97
C GLY A 17 38.29 22.60 13.97
N PRO A 18 37.94 22.05 15.15
CA PRO A 18 37.10 20.86 15.31
C PRO A 18 35.68 20.97 14.73
N LEU A 19 35.27 22.16 14.30
CA LEU A 19 34.01 22.42 13.61
C LEU A 19 33.91 21.71 12.24
N ALA A 20 35.03 21.46 11.55
CA ALA A 20 35.02 20.75 10.26
C ALA A 20 34.65 19.26 10.39
N LEU A 21 34.95 18.63 11.53
CA LEU A 21 34.53 17.25 11.82
C LEU A 21 33.06 17.14 12.21
N TRP A 22 32.48 18.18 12.81
CA TRP A 22 31.05 18.21 13.15
C TRP A 22 30.14 18.21 11.90
N LEU A 23 30.58 18.84 10.82
CA LEU A 23 29.82 18.86 9.56
C LEU A 23 29.87 17.53 8.79
N LEU A 24 30.96 16.76 8.94
CA LEU A 24 31.08 15.43 8.32
C LEU A 24 30.33 14.34 9.10
N GLY A 25 30.26 14.44 10.44
CA GLY A 25 29.55 13.47 11.27
C GLY A 25 28.02 13.62 11.25
N VAL A 26 27.51 14.86 11.20
CA VAL A 26 26.06 15.13 11.19
C VAL A 26 25.48 15.11 9.77
N GLY A 27 26.28 15.47 8.75
CA GLY A 27 25.83 15.49 7.35
C GLY A 27 25.60 14.12 6.72
N LEU A 28 26.21 13.05 7.26
CA LEU A 28 26.05 11.68 6.76
C LEU A 28 24.91 10.91 7.44
N LEU A 29 24.44 11.37 8.60
CA LEU A 29 23.39 10.71 9.39
C LEU A 29 22.03 10.63 8.64
N PRO A 30 21.59 11.64 7.88
CA PRO A 30 20.37 11.54 7.08
C PRO A 30 20.49 10.54 5.91
N LEU A 31 21.72 10.24 5.47
CA LEU A 31 21.98 9.35 4.34
C LEU A 31 21.91 7.87 4.74
N LEU A 32 22.18 7.54 6.02
CA LEU A 32 22.09 6.18 6.56
C LEU A 32 20.65 5.75 6.89
N VAL A 33 19.76 6.72 7.16
CA VAL A 33 18.34 6.45 7.49
C VAL A 33 17.46 6.33 6.22
N ALA A 34 17.98 6.68 5.04
CA ALA A 34 17.23 6.65 3.78
C ALA A 34 17.03 5.24 3.18
N GLY A 35 17.60 4.18 3.78
CA GLY A 35 17.72 2.86 3.15
C GLY A 35 16.59 1.86 3.37
N CYS A 36 15.66 2.10 4.31
CA CYS A 36 14.59 1.15 4.63
C CYS A 36 13.21 1.80 4.55
N GLN A 37 12.76 2.15 3.34
CA GLN A 37 11.31 2.22 3.07
C GLN A 37 10.75 0.79 2.98
N GLY A 38 10.89 0.00 4.04
CA GLY A 38 10.27 -1.31 4.15
C GLY A 38 8.76 -1.12 4.33
N LYS A 39 7.96 -1.74 3.47
CA LYS A 39 6.52 -1.90 3.72
C LYS A 39 6.40 -2.68 5.03
N LEU A 40 5.80 -2.10 6.07
CA LEU A 40 5.68 -2.74 7.38
C LEU A 40 4.76 -3.97 7.31
N VAL A 41 3.81 -3.98 6.37
CA VAL A 41 2.98 -5.14 6.08
C VAL A 41 3.53 -5.87 4.86
N GLY A 42 4.07 -7.08 5.06
CA GLY A 42 4.53 -7.94 3.97
C GLY A 42 3.37 -8.50 3.12
N ARG A 43 3.66 -9.02 1.92
CA ARG A 43 2.64 -9.63 1.04
C ARG A 43 1.92 -10.81 1.70
N ALA A 44 2.67 -11.72 2.32
CA ALA A 44 2.10 -12.88 2.99
C ALA A 44 1.15 -12.48 4.13
N GLU A 45 1.53 -11.43 4.88
CA GLU A 45 0.71 -10.89 5.95
C GLU A 45 -0.55 -10.20 5.41
N GLU A 46 -0.42 -9.43 4.32
CA GLU A 46 -1.55 -8.80 3.64
C GLU A 46 -2.60 -9.84 3.21
N LEU A 47 -2.17 -10.94 2.60
CA LEU A 47 -3.05 -12.06 2.21
C LEU A 47 -3.67 -12.77 3.41
N ARG A 48 -2.88 -13.05 4.45
CA ARG A 48 -3.37 -13.67 5.70
C ARG A 48 -4.49 -12.85 6.33
N LEU A 49 -4.31 -11.52 6.40
CA LEU A 49 -5.32 -10.60 6.89
C LEU A 49 -6.58 -10.59 5.99
N GLY A 50 -6.40 -10.69 4.67
CA GLY A 50 -7.48 -10.84 3.72
C GLY A 50 -8.33 -12.09 3.96
N GLU A 51 -7.70 -13.24 4.13
CA GLU A 51 -8.38 -14.51 4.44
C GLU A 51 -9.11 -14.48 5.80
N GLU A 52 -8.52 -13.83 6.81
CA GLU A 52 -9.16 -13.63 8.10
C GLU A 52 -10.39 -12.72 8.00
N ALA A 53 -10.27 -11.62 7.26
CA ALA A 53 -11.39 -10.71 7.01
C ALA A 53 -12.50 -11.38 6.20
N ALA A 54 -12.17 -12.13 5.14
CA ALA A 54 -13.10 -12.92 4.35
C ALA A 54 -13.92 -13.87 5.24
N ARG A 55 -13.23 -14.61 6.13
CA ARG A 55 -13.89 -15.49 7.11
C ARG A 55 -14.84 -14.74 8.05
N VAL A 56 -14.51 -13.50 8.45
CA VAL A 56 -15.40 -12.67 9.29
C VAL A 56 -16.61 -12.21 8.48
N ILE A 57 -16.40 -11.73 7.26
CA ILE A 57 -17.46 -11.25 6.35
C ILE A 57 -18.47 -12.36 6.10
N GLU A 58 -18.01 -13.55 5.72
CA GLU A 58 -18.88 -14.68 5.35
C GLU A 58 -19.60 -15.31 6.54
N ARG A 59 -19.08 -15.18 7.75
CA ARG A 59 -19.84 -15.51 8.97
C ARG A 59 -20.96 -14.52 9.25
N ARG A 60 -20.80 -13.27 8.82
CA ARG A 60 -21.71 -12.17 9.14
C ARG A 60 -22.78 -11.97 8.08
N TYR A 61 -22.43 -12.18 6.82
CA TYR A 61 -23.25 -11.93 5.65
C TYR A 61 -23.36 -13.22 4.83
N PRO A 62 -24.57 -13.71 4.55
CA PRO A 62 -24.77 -14.88 3.72
C PRO A 62 -24.29 -14.60 2.28
N VAL A 63 -23.64 -15.59 1.68
CA VAL A 63 -23.35 -15.59 0.24
C VAL A 63 -24.66 -15.79 -0.52
N SER A 64 -24.82 -15.11 -1.65
CA SER A 64 -26.01 -15.22 -2.49
C SER A 64 -26.09 -16.58 -3.17
N GLU A 65 -27.31 -17.11 -3.28
CA GLU A 65 -27.62 -18.33 -4.05
C GLU A 65 -27.94 -18.02 -5.53
N ASP A 66 -27.91 -16.74 -5.92
CA ASP A 66 -28.14 -16.29 -7.29
C ASP A 66 -26.91 -16.59 -8.16
N GLU A 67 -26.98 -17.71 -8.89
CA GLU A 67 -25.92 -18.18 -9.77
C GLU A 67 -25.66 -17.23 -10.95
N ASP A 68 -26.69 -16.55 -11.46
CA ASP A 68 -26.56 -15.61 -12.58
C ASP A 68 -25.81 -14.35 -12.14
N ALA A 69 -26.15 -13.80 -10.96
CA ALA A 69 -25.44 -12.69 -10.36
C ALA A 69 -23.99 -13.05 -10.05
N GLN A 70 -23.76 -14.23 -9.46
CA GLN A 70 -22.42 -14.72 -9.18
C GLN A 70 -21.59 -14.89 -10.45
N TRP A 71 -22.16 -15.48 -11.51
CA TRP A 71 -21.48 -15.63 -12.80
C TRP A 71 -21.13 -14.28 -13.43
N LEU A 72 -22.05 -13.31 -13.38
CA LEU A 72 -21.83 -11.98 -13.95
C LEU A 72 -20.66 -11.28 -13.25
N VAL A 73 -20.68 -11.25 -11.91
CA VAL A 73 -19.65 -10.61 -11.08
C VAL A 73 -18.30 -11.29 -11.26
N GLU A 74 -18.26 -12.63 -11.25
CA GLU A 74 -17.03 -13.40 -11.47
C GLU A 74 -16.45 -13.11 -12.87
N ARG A 75 -17.27 -13.14 -13.92
CA ARG A 75 -16.83 -12.89 -15.29
C ARG A 75 -16.22 -11.49 -15.44
N ILE A 76 -16.89 -10.46 -14.93
CA ILE A 76 -16.42 -9.08 -14.99
C ILE A 76 -15.15 -8.92 -14.14
N GLY A 77 -15.19 -9.43 -12.91
CA GLY A 77 -14.09 -9.36 -11.95
C GLY A 77 -12.81 -9.97 -12.48
N GLN A 78 -12.88 -11.19 -13.03
CA GLN A 78 -11.69 -11.86 -13.58
C GLN A 78 -11.12 -11.12 -14.80
N GLN A 79 -11.97 -10.55 -15.66
CA GLN A 79 -11.50 -9.73 -16.78
C GLN A 79 -10.75 -8.47 -16.31
N ILE A 80 -11.20 -7.85 -15.22
CA ILE A 80 -10.55 -6.67 -14.63
C ILE A 80 -9.25 -7.08 -13.93
N ALA A 81 -9.29 -8.11 -13.08
CA ALA A 81 -8.14 -8.61 -12.33
C ALA A 81 -6.98 -9.02 -13.24
N ALA A 82 -7.28 -9.68 -14.36
CA ALA A 82 -6.28 -10.08 -15.37
C ALA A 82 -5.52 -8.91 -16.01
N ARG A 83 -6.04 -7.68 -15.92
CA ARG A 83 -5.42 -6.45 -16.43
C ARG A 83 -4.86 -5.58 -15.31
N SER A 84 -4.93 -6.03 -14.07
CA SER A 84 -4.48 -5.27 -12.91
C SER A 84 -2.95 -5.29 -12.77
N ASN A 85 -2.40 -4.31 -12.05
CA ASN A 85 -0.96 -4.20 -11.80
C ASN A 85 -0.45 -5.16 -10.70
N ARG A 86 -1.25 -6.12 -10.25
CA ARG A 86 -0.91 -7.13 -9.23
C ARG A 86 -1.29 -8.54 -9.70
N PRO A 87 -0.56 -9.08 -10.70
CA PRO A 87 -0.79 -10.45 -11.17
C PRO A 87 -0.44 -11.52 -10.12
N ASP A 88 0.18 -11.13 -9.01
CA ASP A 88 0.48 -12.00 -7.87
C ASP A 88 -0.72 -12.22 -6.93
N ILE A 89 -1.85 -11.56 -7.14
CA ILE A 89 -3.04 -11.71 -6.30
C ILE A 89 -4.07 -12.54 -7.04
N ASP A 90 -4.41 -13.70 -6.49
CA ASP A 90 -5.55 -14.49 -6.93
C ASP A 90 -6.81 -13.88 -6.33
N PHE A 91 -7.64 -13.27 -7.18
CA PHE A 91 -8.89 -12.64 -6.76
C PHE A 91 -10.03 -13.66 -6.73
N THR A 92 -10.76 -13.68 -5.63
CA THR A 92 -12.05 -14.38 -5.49
C THR A 92 -13.16 -13.33 -5.47
N PHE A 93 -14.14 -13.45 -6.36
CA PHE A 93 -15.31 -12.57 -6.38
C PHE A 93 -16.51 -13.30 -5.79
N ARG A 94 -17.27 -12.64 -4.90
CA ARG A 94 -18.46 -13.24 -4.27
C ARG A 94 -19.59 -12.26 -4.17
N VAL A 95 -20.80 -12.75 -4.40
CA VAL A 95 -22.02 -11.97 -4.18
C VAL A 95 -22.55 -12.25 -2.77
N LEU A 96 -22.86 -11.19 -2.03
CA LEU A 96 -23.48 -11.28 -0.71
C LEU A 96 -24.99 -11.01 -0.83
N ALA A 97 -25.81 -11.82 -0.18
CA ALA A 97 -27.27 -11.66 -0.12
C ALA A 97 -27.65 -10.52 0.85
N VAL A 98 -27.24 -9.31 0.49
CA VAL A 98 -27.33 -8.07 1.26
C VAL A 98 -27.97 -7.00 0.37
N LYS A 99 -28.98 -6.28 0.89
CA LYS A 99 -29.80 -5.35 0.09
C LYS A 99 -29.18 -3.95 -0.03
N GLU A 100 -28.20 -3.67 0.80
CA GLU A 100 -27.46 -2.43 0.78
C GLU A 100 -26.67 -2.29 -0.52
N ILE A 101 -26.73 -1.12 -1.15
CA ILE A 101 -25.98 -0.78 -2.36
C ILE A 101 -24.52 -0.57 -1.95
N ASN A 102 -23.73 -1.64 -2.00
CA ASN A 102 -22.33 -1.60 -1.61
C ASN A 102 -21.50 -2.68 -2.31
N ALA A 103 -20.20 -2.43 -2.41
CA ALA A 103 -19.17 -3.41 -2.71
C ALA A 103 -17.98 -3.12 -1.79
N LEU A 104 -17.16 -4.13 -1.53
CA LEU A 104 -15.95 -3.95 -0.74
C LEU A 104 -14.88 -4.94 -1.16
N SER A 105 -13.64 -4.57 -0.90
CA SER A 105 -12.49 -5.43 -1.13
C SER A 105 -11.65 -5.62 0.13
N VAL A 106 -11.16 -6.84 0.28
CA VAL A 106 -10.05 -7.20 1.17
C VAL A 106 -8.98 -7.90 0.34
N PRO A 107 -7.73 -7.98 0.79
CA PRO A 107 -6.69 -8.63 -0.01
C PRO A 107 -7.10 -10.04 -0.48
N GLY A 108 -7.17 -10.25 -1.79
CA GLY A 108 -7.57 -11.52 -2.41
C GLY A 108 -9.09 -11.73 -2.61
N TYR A 109 -9.95 -10.87 -2.05
CA TYR A 109 -11.40 -11.04 -2.15
C TYR A 109 -12.13 -9.73 -2.48
N VAL A 110 -13.07 -9.81 -3.40
CA VAL A 110 -13.99 -8.71 -3.72
C VAL A 110 -15.42 -9.20 -3.49
N TYR A 111 -16.16 -8.47 -2.67
CA TYR A 111 -17.54 -8.76 -2.35
C TYR A 111 -18.45 -7.71 -2.96
N VAL A 112 -19.51 -8.16 -3.62
CA VAL A 112 -20.53 -7.32 -4.24
C VAL A 112 -21.87 -7.65 -3.59
N ASN A 113 -22.61 -6.66 -3.11
CA ASN A 113 -23.92 -6.92 -2.53
C ASN A 113 -24.97 -7.09 -3.64
N GLN A 114 -25.94 -7.99 -3.42
CA GLN A 114 -27.10 -8.17 -4.29
C GLN A 114 -27.81 -6.84 -4.58
N GLY A 115 -27.97 -5.99 -3.56
CA GLY A 115 -28.60 -4.67 -3.71
C GLY A 115 -27.89 -3.73 -4.69
N LEU A 116 -26.56 -3.83 -4.83
CA LEU A 116 -25.83 -3.07 -5.85
C LEU A 116 -26.13 -3.59 -7.26
N ILE A 117 -26.19 -4.92 -7.42
CA ILE A 117 -26.51 -5.56 -8.70
C ILE A 117 -27.93 -5.18 -9.16
N GLU A 118 -28.88 -5.23 -8.23
CA GLU A 118 -30.27 -4.81 -8.46
C GLU A 118 -30.35 -3.32 -8.80
N ALA A 119 -29.64 -2.45 -8.09
CA ALA A 119 -29.63 -1.01 -8.35
C ALA A 119 -29.07 -0.65 -9.73
N CYS A 120 -28.07 -1.40 -10.21
CA CYS A 120 -27.53 -1.28 -11.56
C CYS A 120 -28.42 -1.95 -12.63
N ASN A 121 -29.58 -2.53 -12.27
CA ASN A 121 -30.40 -3.36 -13.17
C ASN A 121 -29.60 -4.47 -13.87
N ALA A 122 -28.61 -5.04 -13.18
CA ALA A 122 -27.65 -5.99 -13.75
C ALA A 122 -26.89 -5.47 -15.00
N ALA A 123 -26.76 -4.15 -15.17
CA ALA A 123 -25.98 -3.54 -16.25
C ALA A 123 -24.49 -3.84 -16.07
N PRO A 124 -23.83 -4.55 -17.00
CA PRO A 124 -22.43 -4.98 -16.84
C PRO A 124 -21.44 -3.82 -16.69
N ASP A 125 -21.68 -2.69 -17.38
CA ASP A 125 -20.73 -1.58 -17.44
C ASP A 125 -20.66 -0.81 -16.10
N GLU A 126 -21.80 -0.61 -15.45
CA GLU A 126 -21.87 0.03 -14.13
C GLU A 126 -21.22 -0.85 -13.06
N LEU A 127 -21.53 -2.15 -13.09
CA LEU A 127 -20.90 -3.14 -12.20
C LEU A 127 -19.39 -3.20 -12.43
N ALA A 128 -18.93 -3.17 -13.69
CA ALA A 128 -17.51 -3.17 -14.01
C ALA A 128 -16.80 -1.94 -13.44
N ALA A 129 -17.42 -0.76 -13.46
CA ALA A 129 -16.85 0.44 -12.88
C ALA A 129 -16.62 0.29 -11.35
N VAL A 130 -17.62 -0.23 -10.63
CA VAL A 130 -17.51 -0.43 -9.17
C VAL A 130 -16.52 -1.56 -8.84
N ILE A 131 -16.57 -2.68 -9.55
CA ILE A 131 -15.61 -3.78 -9.34
C ILE A 131 -14.18 -3.33 -9.65
N ALA A 132 -13.97 -2.52 -10.70
CA ALA A 132 -12.66 -1.96 -11.02
C ALA A 132 -12.14 -1.03 -9.91
N HIS A 133 -13.02 -0.23 -9.31
CA HIS A 133 -12.68 0.59 -8.15
C HIS A 133 -12.20 -0.26 -6.98
N GLU A 134 -12.91 -1.35 -6.66
CA GLU A 134 -12.55 -2.26 -5.57
C GLU A 134 -11.26 -3.07 -5.85
N VAL A 135 -11.06 -3.53 -7.09
CA VAL A 135 -9.78 -4.15 -7.49
C VAL A 135 -8.62 -3.15 -7.38
N ALA A 136 -8.85 -1.88 -7.71
CA ALA A 136 -7.86 -0.82 -7.53
C ALA A 136 -7.48 -0.66 -6.05
N HIS A 137 -8.45 -0.66 -5.11
CA HIS A 137 -8.16 -0.60 -3.67
C HIS A 137 -7.21 -1.70 -3.19
N THR A 138 -7.41 -2.93 -3.68
CA THR A 138 -6.56 -4.08 -3.34
C THR A 138 -5.20 -3.98 -4.01
N THR A 139 -5.16 -3.66 -5.31
CA THR A 139 -3.89 -3.60 -6.04
C THR A 139 -2.96 -2.50 -5.53
N GLU A 140 -3.56 -1.37 -5.15
CA GLU A 140 -2.90 -0.23 -4.52
C GLU A 140 -2.66 -0.43 -3.02
N ARG A 141 -3.00 -1.60 -2.45
CA ARG A 141 -2.70 -1.95 -1.06
C ARG A 141 -3.25 -0.92 -0.06
N HIS A 142 -4.41 -0.33 -0.34
CA HIS A 142 -4.97 0.74 0.47
C HIS A 142 -5.18 0.33 1.93
N LEU A 143 -5.61 -0.93 2.17
CA LEU A 143 -5.75 -1.47 3.51
C LEU A 143 -4.40 -1.59 4.24
N ALA A 144 -3.39 -2.18 3.60
CA ALA A 144 -2.06 -2.30 4.18
C ALA A 144 -1.49 -0.91 4.51
N ARG A 145 -1.51 0.04 3.56
CA ARG A 145 -1.05 1.43 3.80
C ARG A 145 -1.81 2.13 4.94
N ARG A 146 -3.08 1.77 5.19
CA ARG A 146 -3.85 2.28 6.32
C ARG A 146 -3.38 1.66 7.64
N MET A 147 -3.18 0.35 7.69
CA MET A 147 -2.66 -0.35 8.87
C MET A 147 -1.25 0.16 9.23
N GLU A 148 -0.37 0.31 8.24
CA GLU A 148 0.98 0.84 8.43
C GLU A 148 0.99 2.23 9.06
N ARG A 149 0.06 3.11 8.66
CA ARG A 149 -0.10 4.43 9.27
C ARG A 149 -0.56 4.37 10.72
N ILE A 150 -1.49 3.47 11.05
CA ILE A 150 -2.01 3.30 12.41
C ILE A 150 -0.92 2.73 13.33
N TYR A 151 -0.30 1.62 12.94
CA TYR A 151 0.71 0.95 13.76
C TYR A 151 2.05 1.69 13.80
N GLY A 152 2.46 2.30 12.68
CA GLY A 152 3.68 3.12 12.61
C GLY A 152 3.60 4.37 13.49
N ALA A 153 2.41 4.98 13.61
CA ALA A 153 2.19 6.09 14.53
C ALA A 153 2.25 5.66 16.00
N SER A 154 1.73 4.48 16.34
CA SER A 154 1.75 3.95 17.71
C SER A 154 3.17 3.66 18.21
N PHE A 155 4.07 3.21 17.33
CA PHE A 155 5.49 3.00 17.66
C PHE A 155 6.22 4.31 18.00
N LEU A 156 5.78 5.46 17.47
CA LEU A 156 6.35 6.77 17.79
C LEU A 156 5.80 7.38 19.10
N LEU A 157 4.71 6.83 19.63
CA LEU A 157 4.02 7.35 20.81
C LEU A 157 4.27 6.51 22.08
N THR A 158 5.06 5.44 21.99
CA THR A 158 5.49 4.59 23.11
C THR A 158 6.95 4.85 23.42
#